data_AF-A0A914V2W6-F1
#
_entry.id   AF-A0A914V2W6-F1
#
_cell.length_a   1.000
_cell.length_b   1.000
_cell.length_c   1.000
_cell.angle_alpha   90.00
_cell.angle_beta   90.00
_cell.angle_gamma   90.00
#
_symmetry.space_group_name_H-M   'P 1'
#
loop_
_entity.id
_entity.type
_entity.pdbx_description
1 polymer ?
#
loop_
_entity_poly.entity_id
_entity_poly.type
_entity_poly.pdbx_seq_one_letter_code
_entity_poly.pdbx_strand_id
1 'polypeptide(L)'
;MAGYDSALLPELLPVYYKRLFPFKPFVQWLSYSNTKKSSYFSLREFAFILKDDVYLRYRSFTDQTELENEMRKECPFKLDIGAVFNDRVCL
;
A
#
# COMPACT_ATOMS: atom_id res chain seq x y z
N MET A 1 -2.05 -22.59 -17.72
CA MET A 1 -1.67 -22.03 -16.41
C MET A 1 -2.29 -22.91 -15.34
N ALA A 2 -1.59 -23.20 -14.24
CA ALA A 2 -2.24 -23.80 -13.09
C ALA A 2 -3.40 -22.89 -12.63
N GLY A 3 -4.46 -23.48 -12.09
CA GLY A 3 -5.59 -22.72 -11.55
C GLY A 3 -5.13 -21.82 -10.40
N TYR A 4 -5.76 -20.65 -10.27
CA TYR A 4 -5.57 -19.78 -9.11
C TYR A 4 -6.20 -20.44 -7.87
N ASP A 5 -5.47 -20.45 -6.76
CA ASP A 5 -5.95 -20.90 -5.45
C ASP A 5 -5.67 -19.80 -4.41
N SER A 6 -6.75 -19.23 -3.85
CA SER A 6 -6.67 -18.16 -2.85
C SER A 6 -6.13 -18.65 -1.51
N ALA A 7 -6.18 -19.95 -1.22
CA ALA A 7 -5.64 -20.51 0.02
C ALA A 7 -4.11 -20.36 0.12
N LEU A 8 -3.43 -20.15 -1.01
CA LEU A 8 -1.98 -19.94 -1.08
C LEU A 8 -1.57 -18.48 -0.81
N LEU A 9 -2.51 -17.53 -0.78
CA LEU A 9 -2.20 -16.11 -0.59
C LEU A 9 -1.38 -15.80 0.67
N PRO A 10 -1.65 -16.40 1.86
CA PRO A 10 -0.85 -16.15 3.06
C PRO A 10 0.64 -16.47 2.89
N GLU A 11 0.99 -17.43 2.03
CA GLU A 11 2.38 -17.80 1.73
C GLU A 11 2.97 -16.92 0.62
N LEU A 12 2.17 -16.58 -0.40
CA LEU A 12 2.63 -15.87 -1.59
C LEU A 12 2.73 -14.35 -1.39
N LEU A 13 1.79 -13.74 -0.66
CA LEU A 13 1.75 -12.29 -0.45
C LEU A 13 3.01 -11.74 0.25
N PRO A 14 3.56 -12.38 1.30
CA PRO A 14 4.81 -11.92 1.92
C PRO A 14 5.98 -11.92 0.92
N VAL A 15 6.07 -12.94 0.06
CA VAL A 15 7.12 -13.00 -0.97
C VAL A 15 6.91 -11.91 -2.02
N TYR A 16 5.66 -11.70 -2.44
CA TYR A 16 5.28 -10.66 -3.39
C TYR A 16 5.63 -9.26 -2.87
N TYR A 17 5.20 -8.89 -1.66
CA TYR A 17 5.54 -7.60 -1.06
C TYR A 17 7.01 -7.47 -0.65
N LYS A 18 7.73 -8.58 -0.49
CA LYS A 18 9.18 -8.54 -0.24
C LYS A 18 9.99 -8.30 -1.52
N ARG A 19 9.60 -8.92 -2.64
CA ARG A 19 10.48 -9.07 -3.81
C ARG A 19 9.93 -8.51 -5.12
N LEU A 20 8.61 -8.40 -5.27
CA LEU A 20 7.96 -8.18 -6.56
C LEU A 20 7.12 -6.90 -6.62
N PHE A 21 6.50 -6.49 -5.51
CA PHE A 21 5.70 -5.26 -5.50
C PHE A 21 6.58 -4.06 -5.86
N PRO A 22 6.19 -3.26 -6.86
CA PRO A 22 7.07 -2.25 -7.43
C PRO A 22 6.97 -0.93 -6.64
N PHE A 23 7.43 -0.91 -5.39
CA PHE A 23 7.29 0.24 -4.47
C PHE A 23 7.78 1.56 -5.06
N LYS A 24 8.98 1.56 -5.66
CA LYS A 24 9.58 2.78 -6.22
C LYS A 24 8.70 3.44 -7.30
N PRO A 25 8.35 2.77 -8.41
CA PRO A 25 7.47 3.39 -9.41
C PRO A 25 6.05 3.64 -8.87
N PHE A 26 5.55 2.83 -7.93
CA PHE A 26 4.24 3.05 -7.30
C PHE A 26 4.19 4.37 -6.53
N VAL A 27 5.20 4.64 -5.69
CA VAL A 27 5.30 5.90 -4.94
C VAL A 27 5.59 7.07 -5.88
N GLN A 28 6.43 6.89 -6.91
CA GLN A 28 6.67 7.92 -7.93
C GLN A 28 5.38 8.32 -8.68
N TRP A 29 4.55 7.34 -9.04
CA TRP A 29 3.25 7.56 -9.65
C TRP A 29 2.36 8.39 -8.73
N LEU A 30 2.21 7.99 -7.47
CA LEU A 30 1.35 8.67 -6.50
C LEU A 30 1.92 9.99 -5.97
N SER A 31 3.19 10.26 -6.25
CA SER A 31 3.84 11.55 -5.99
C SER A 31 3.72 12.53 -7.16
N TYR A 32 3.16 12.10 -8.30
CA TYR A 32 2.99 12.88 -9.53
C TYR A 32 4.30 13.48 -10.07
N SER A 33 5.38 12.69 -10.09
CA SER A 33 6.68 13.06 -10.69
C SER A 33 7.36 14.32 -10.11
N ASN A 34 6.93 14.81 -8.94
CA ASN A 34 7.44 16.06 -8.38
C ASN A 34 8.61 15.80 -7.43
N THR A 35 9.82 16.25 -7.81
CA THR A 35 11.08 15.91 -7.14
C THR A 35 11.40 16.76 -5.90
N LYS A 36 10.59 17.77 -5.56
CA LYS A 36 11.04 18.82 -4.63
C LYS A 36 10.22 19.01 -3.34
N LYS A 37 9.02 18.44 -3.18
CA LYS A 37 8.16 18.46 -1.97
C LYS A 37 6.74 17.99 -2.34
N SER A 38 6.50 16.69 -2.54
CA SER A 38 5.12 16.23 -2.78
C SER A 38 4.49 15.79 -1.45
N SER A 39 3.79 16.71 -0.78
CA SER A 39 2.91 16.36 0.35
C SER A 39 1.78 15.43 -0.10
N TYR A 40 1.48 15.36 -1.40
CA TYR A 40 0.38 14.58 -1.94
C TYR A 40 0.45 13.10 -1.60
N PHE A 41 1.63 12.49 -1.62
CA PHE A 41 1.78 11.09 -1.21
C PHE A 41 1.46 10.93 0.29
N SER A 42 2.02 11.80 1.13
CA SER A 42 1.78 11.80 2.58
C SER A 42 0.35 12.14 2.99
N LEU A 43 -0.43 12.75 2.10
CA LEU A 43 -1.83 13.11 2.30
C LEU A 43 -2.78 12.13 1.60
N ARG A 44 -2.25 11.10 0.92
CA ARG A 44 -3.03 10.07 0.25
C ARG A 44 -3.57 9.09 1.26
N GLU A 45 -4.87 8.81 1.17
CA GLU A 45 -5.46 7.67 1.86
C GLU A 45 -5.18 6.36 1.11
N PHE A 46 -4.87 5.36 1.91
CA PHE A 46 -4.84 3.95 1.54
C PHE A 46 -5.79 3.20 2.47
N ALA A 47 -6.37 2.13 1.95
CA ALA A 47 -7.01 1.12 2.78
C ALA A 47 -6.35 -0.25 2.56
N PHE A 48 -6.02 -0.90 3.67
CA PHE A 48 -5.56 -2.29 3.69
C PHE A 48 -6.76 -3.17 4.02
N ILE A 49 -7.07 -4.12 3.14
CA ILE A 49 -8.09 -5.12 3.40
C ILE A 49 -7.37 -6.41 3.74
N LEU A 50 -7.48 -6.83 5.00
CA LEU A 50 -6.83 -8.03 5.52
C LEU A 50 -7.69 -9.27 5.24
N LYS A 51 -7.32 -10.40 5.85
CA LYS A 51 -8.14 -11.60 5.85
C LYS A 51 -9.53 -11.31 6.44
N ASP A 52 -10.53 -12.07 5.98
CA ASP A 52 -11.92 -11.97 6.44
C ASP A 52 -12.54 -10.58 6.21
N ASP A 53 -12.05 -9.88 5.18
CA ASP A 53 -12.50 -8.55 4.74
C ASP A 53 -12.47 -7.50 5.87
N VAL A 54 -11.46 -7.55 6.74
CA VAL A 54 -11.21 -6.50 7.75
C VAL A 54 -10.54 -5.29 7.06
N TYR A 55 -11.17 -4.11 7.16
CA TYR A 55 -10.69 -2.87 6.55
C TYR A 55 -9.91 -2.00 7.54
N LEU A 56 -8.65 -1.70 7.22
CA LEU A 56 -7.87 -0.65 7.87
C LEU A 56 -7.81 0.55 6.93
N ARG A 57 -8.72 1.51 7.11
CA ARG A 57 -8.84 2.73 6.30
C ARG A 57 -8.08 3.90 6.90
N TYR A 58 -8.05 5.02 6.17
CA TYR A 58 -7.44 6.27 6.64
C TYR A 58 -5.97 6.11 6.99
N ARG A 59 -5.27 5.25 6.23
CA ARG A 59 -3.83 5.08 6.31
C ARG A 59 -3.14 6.05 5.36
N SER A 60 -2.03 6.63 5.79
CA SER A 60 -1.16 7.45 4.95
C SER A 60 0.31 7.25 5.33
N PHE A 61 1.19 7.45 4.36
CA PHE A 61 2.62 7.15 4.51
C PHE A 61 3.45 8.34 4.04
N THR A 62 4.45 8.72 4.84
CA THR A 62 5.33 9.86 4.57
C THR A 62 6.22 9.61 3.36
N ASP A 63 6.72 8.38 3.23
CA ASP A 63 7.64 7.99 2.17
C ASP A 63 7.50 6.51 1.76
N GLN A 64 8.31 6.10 0.79
CA GLN A 64 8.34 4.73 0.29
C GLN A 64 8.71 3.71 1.39
N THR A 65 9.64 4.06 2.28
CA THR A 65 10.14 3.17 3.33
C THR A 65 9.02 2.85 4.32
N GLU A 66 8.25 3.86 4.73
CA GLU A 66 7.11 3.70 5.64
C GLU A 66 6.02 2.81 5.00
N LEU A 67 5.66 3.06 3.73
CA LEU A 67 4.71 2.22 2.99
C LEU A 67 5.22 0.76 2.89
N GLU A 68 6.49 0.58 2.54
CA GLU A 68 7.10 -0.75 2.36
C GLU A 68 7.12 -1.56 3.66
N ASN A 69 7.47 -0.93 4.77
CA ASN A 69 7.46 -1.57 6.08
C ASN A 69 6.05 -1.99 6.49
N GLU A 70 5.06 -1.11 6.32
CA GLU A 70 3.69 -1.37 6.73
C GLU A 70 2.98 -2.39 5.83
N MET A 71 3.23 -2.36 4.51
CA MET A 71 2.71 -3.40 3.60
C MET A 71 3.31 -4.78 3.90
N ARG A 72 4.57 -4.86 4.30
CA ARG A 72 5.19 -6.14 4.71
C ARG A 72 4.69 -6.63 6.07
N LYS A 73 4.42 -5.70 6.99
CA LYS A 73 3.93 -6.01 8.34
C LYS A 73 2.47 -6.48 8.32
N GLU A 74 1.59 -5.71 7.68
CA GLU A 74 0.16 -6.01 7.63
C GLU A 74 -0.19 -7.03 6.54
N CYS A 75 0.65 -7.16 5.50
CA CYS A 75 0.50 -8.12 4.40
C CYS A 75 -0.94 -8.18 3.84
N PRO A 76 -1.48 -7.05 3.35
CA PRO A 76 -2.89 -6.97 2.99
C PRO A 76 -3.25 -7.88 1.80
N PHE A 77 -4.50 -8.35 1.78
CA PHE A 77 -5.06 -9.12 0.67
C PHE A 77 -5.51 -8.20 -0.48
N LYS A 78 -5.96 -6.99 -0.15
CA LYS A 78 -6.30 -5.94 -1.12
C LYS A 78 -5.77 -4.60 -0.64
N LEU A 79 -5.42 -3.75 -1.60
CA LEU A 79 -4.94 -2.39 -1.37
C LEU A 79 -5.82 -1.44 -2.17
N ASP A 80 -6.59 -0.60 -1.48
CA ASP A 80 -7.35 0.47 -2.12
C ASP A 80 -6.61 1.80 -1.99
N ILE A 81 -6.73 2.65 -3.01
CA ILE A 81 -6.12 3.98 -3.08
C ILE A 81 -7.25 5.00 -3.10
N GLY A 82 -7.34 5.86 -2.09
CA GLY A 82 -8.45 6.79 -1.89
C GLY A 82 -8.24 8.16 -2.51
N ALA A 83 -8.44 9.22 -1.72
CA ALA A 83 -8.24 10.62 -2.11
C ALA A 83 -6.95 11.21 -1.50
N VAL A 84 -6.55 12.40 -1.97
CA VAL A 84 -5.59 13.28 -1.28
C VAL A 84 -6.44 14.15 -0.38
N PHE A 85 -6.11 14.18 0.90
CA PHE A 85 -6.77 15.03 1.87
C PHE A 85 -6.00 16.34 2.08
N ASN A 86 -6.62 17.27 2.81
CA ASN A 86 -5.97 18.52 3.21
C ASN A 86 -5.02 18.32 4.39
N ASP A 87 -5.28 17.31 5.22
CA ASP A 87 -4.48 16.92 6.38
C ASP A 87 -4.15 15.43 6.35
N ARG A 88 -3.10 15.04 7.08
CA ARG A 88 -2.67 13.65 7.15
C ARG A 88 -3.74 12.82 7.86
N VAL A 89 -4.23 11.81 7.13
CA VAL A 89 -5.15 10.82 7.68
C VAL A 89 -4.34 9.68 8.30
N CYS A 90 -4.37 9.60 9.62
CA CYS A 90 -3.89 8.47 10.42
C CYS A 90 -4.86 8.29 11.58
N LEU A 91 -5.68 7.23 11.54
CA LEU A 91 -6.45 6.75 12.70
C LEU A 91 -5.76 5.54 13.31
#